data_AF-A0A2T7SXI0-F1
#
_entry.id   AF-A0A2T7SXI0-F1
#
_cell.length_a   1.000
_cell.length_b   1.000
_cell.length_c   1.000
_cell.angle_alpha   90.00
_cell.angle_beta   90.00
_cell.angle_gamma   90.00
#
_symmetry.space_group_name_H-M   'P 1'
#
loop_
_entity.id
_entity.type
_entity.pdbx_description
1 polymer ?
#
loop_
_entity_poly.entity_id
_entity_poly.type
_entity_poly.pdbx_seq_one_letter_code
_entity_poly.pdbx_strand_id
1 'polypeptide(L)'
;MLSPRLVRALAAGAAAVALAALPTAAAGPATAAPASTQAAARFPLLPPIGAEVPSSMLAINSLFEYRGTAYTVDFRGGIKQRVDVNPDDPINSVRLRTVGFRVSAEIPGGGSITLEQNDVDVDPKSILRITSHFPPKFDEHDVIPVSATVELPGKDPVVLNGIEPLRLSATGLSQYPARGDRYLLDRVLDFATLDRPGTPVARLVTFDSKRGGL
;
A
#
# COMPACT_ATOMS: atom_id res chain seq x y z
N MET A 1 42.22 12.09 37.52
CA MET A 1 41.95 11.28 38.74
C MET A 1 41.39 9.95 38.27
N LEU A 2 42.12 8.89 37.89
CA LEU A 2 43.33 8.21 38.41
C LEU A 2 43.14 7.53 39.78
N SER A 3 42.49 6.35 39.73
CA SER A 3 42.66 5.12 40.55
C SER A 3 42.54 5.25 42.10
N PRO A 4 42.62 4.17 42.91
CA PRO A 4 42.50 2.71 42.71
C PRO A 4 41.53 2.04 43.72
N ARG A 5 41.31 0.71 43.64
CA ARG A 5 41.61 -0.25 44.73
C ARG A 5 41.04 -1.65 44.44
N LEU A 6 41.96 -2.56 44.14
CA LEU A 6 41.84 -3.99 44.44
C LEU A 6 41.74 -4.18 45.96
N VAL A 7 40.85 -5.06 46.41
CA VAL A 7 41.06 -5.88 47.62
C VAL A 7 40.53 -7.30 47.34
N ARG A 8 41.43 -8.27 47.45
CA ARG A 8 41.15 -9.71 47.51
C ARG A 8 40.53 -10.05 48.87
N ALA A 9 39.59 -10.99 48.90
CA ALA A 9 39.36 -11.84 50.07
C ALA A 9 38.95 -13.25 49.63
N LEU A 10 39.69 -14.24 50.16
CA LEU A 10 39.48 -15.68 50.06
C LEU A 10 38.40 -16.16 51.03
N ALA A 11 37.99 -17.42 50.81
CA ALA A 11 37.43 -18.43 51.74
C ALA A 11 35.91 -18.67 51.64
N ALA A 12 35.35 -19.86 51.83
CA ALA A 12 35.79 -21.26 51.80
C ALA A 12 34.51 -22.12 52.00
N GLY A 13 34.50 -23.36 51.51
CA GLY A 13 33.48 -24.38 51.83
C GLY A 13 32.27 -24.36 50.89
N ALA A 14 31.65 -25.47 50.49
CA ALA A 14 31.68 -26.80 51.06
C ALA A 14 31.46 -27.86 49.96
N ALA A 15 31.92 -29.07 50.28
CA ALA A 15 31.84 -30.26 49.47
C ALA A 15 30.41 -30.75 49.24
N ALA A 16 30.15 -31.31 48.06
CA ALA A 16 29.15 -32.36 47.87
C ALA A 16 29.67 -33.35 46.83
N VAL A 17 30.06 -34.53 47.34
CA VAL A 17 30.35 -35.73 46.57
C VAL A 17 29.01 -36.30 46.11
N ALA A 18 28.81 -36.43 44.80
CA ALA A 18 27.74 -37.25 44.24
C ALA A 18 28.36 -38.22 43.23
N LEU A 19 28.50 -39.46 43.70
CA LEU A 19 28.86 -40.65 42.94
C LEU A 19 27.63 -41.06 42.11
N ALA A 20 27.70 -41.04 40.78
CA ALA A 20 26.68 -41.67 39.94
C ALA A 20 27.27 -42.18 38.62
N ALA A 21 27.42 -43.50 38.59
CA ALA A 21 27.35 -44.44 37.47
C ALA A 21 27.69 -43.96 36.05
N LEU A 22 28.76 -44.56 35.52
CA LEU A 22 29.07 -44.69 34.09
C LEU A 22 27.94 -45.43 33.34
N PRO A 23 27.63 -44.96 32.13
CA PRO A 23 27.58 -45.90 31.01
C PRO A 23 28.63 -45.54 29.97
N THR A 24 29.48 -46.51 29.63
CA THR A 24 30.31 -46.56 28.43
C THR A 24 29.44 -46.37 27.19
N ALA A 25 29.52 -45.19 26.56
CA ALA A 25 28.99 -44.94 25.23
C ALA A 25 30.16 -44.73 24.27
N ALA A 26 30.23 -45.62 23.28
CA ALA A 26 31.22 -45.62 22.22
C ALA A 26 31.19 -44.31 21.41
N ALA A 27 32.37 -43.81 21.08
CA ALA A 27 32.57 -42.77 20.09
C ALA A 27 32.11 -43.27 18.70
N GLY A 28 30.95 -42.80 18.26
CA GLY A 28 30.48 -42.86 16.87
C GLY A 28 30.56 -41.45 16.25
N PRO A 29 30.87 -41.32 14.95
CA PRO A 29 31.05 -40.03 14.32
C PRO A 29 29.77 -39.21 14.34
N ALA A 30 29.91 -37.91 14.61
CA ALA A 30 28.85 -36.92 14.57
C ALA A 30 28.22 -36.86 13.17
N THR A 31 27.10 -37.55 12.98
CA THR A 31 26.20 -37.30 11.87
C THR A 31 25.54 -35.96 12.12
N ALA A 32 25.94 -34.98 11.30
CA ALA A 32 25.33 -33.67 11.23
C ALA A 32 23.80 -33.78 11.18
N ALA A 33 23.14 -33.00 12.04
CA ALA A 33 21.71 -32.76 11.93
C ALA A 33 21.39 -32.31 10.49
N PRO A 34 20.31 -32.81 9.87
CA PRO A 34 19.87 -32.26 8.61
C PRO A 34 19.50 -30.81 8.88
N ALA A 35 20.28 -29.89 8.30
CA ALA A 35 19.86 -28.53 8.11
C ALA A 35 18.47 -28.60 7.47
N SER A 36 17.46 -28.14 8.21
CA SER A 36 16.17 -27.78 7.64
C SER A 36 16.46 -26.71 6.59
N THR A 37 16.71 -27.17 5.38
CA THR A 37 16.60 -26.38 4.18
C THR A 37 15.11 -26.08 4.10
N GLN A 38 14.67 -25.04 4.83
CA GLN A 38 13.49 -24.30 4.43
C GLN A 38 13.82 -23.83 3.02
N ALA A 39 13.41 -24.62 2.04
CA ALA A 39 13.13 -24.12 0.73
C ALA A 39 12.21 -22.94 0.98
N ALA A 40 12.77 -21.73 0.94
CA ALA A 40 11.99 -20.52 0.84
C ALA A 40 11.07 -20.78 -0.34
N ALA A 41 9.79 -21.05 -0.05
CA ALA A 41 8.78 -21.15 -1.06
C ALA A 41 8.94 -19.86 -1.87
N ARG A 42 9.42 -19.99 -3.11
CA ARG A 42 9.48 -18.89 -4.06
C ARG A 42 8.03 -18.60 -4.41
N PHE A 43 7.31 -17.99 -3.47
CA PHE A 43 6.07 -17.33 -3.81
C PHE A 43 6.46 -16.31 -4.87
N PRO A 44 5.84 -16.33 -6.07
CA PRO A 44 6.00 -15.20 -6.96
C PRO A 44 5.57 -13.97 -6.16
N LEU A 45 6.53 -13.06 -5.93
CA LEU A 45 6.31 -11.87 -5.11
C LEU A 45 5.26 -10.96 -5.75
N LEU A 46 5.09 -11.07 -7.07
CA LEU A 46 4.08 -10.39 -7.85
C LEU A 46 2.83 -11.25 -7.99
N PRO A 47 1.64 -10.63 -8.04
CA PRO A 47 0.40 -11.33 -8.30
C PRO A 47 0.41 -11.97 -9.70
N PRO A 48 -0.33 -13.07 -9.92
CA PRO A 48 -0.35 -13.73 -11.22
C PRO A 48 -0.99 -12.84 -12.29
N ILE A 49 -0.48 -12.92 -13.52
CA ILE A 49 -1.04 -12.22 -14.68
C ILE A 49 -2.50 -12.63 -14.87
N GLY A 50 -3.36 -11.66 -15.16
CA GLY A 50 -4.79 -11.82 -15.32
C GLY A 50 -5.58 -11.85 -14.01
N ALA A 51 -4.92 -11.89 -12.85
CA ALA A 51 -5.60 -11.82 -11.56
C ALA A 51 -6.32 -10.48 -11.39
N GLU A 52 -7.52 -10.54 -10.83
CA GLU A 52 -8.26 -9.36 -10.41
C GLU A 52 -8.11 -9.18 -8.90
N VAL A 53 -7.65 -8.00 -8.51
CA VAL A 53 -7.31 -7.64 -7.14
C VAL A 53 -8.25 -6.51 -6.70
N PRO A 54 -9.33 -6.82 -5.96
CA PRO A 54 -10.12 -5.79 -5.31
C PRO A 54 -9.40 -5.29 -4.06
N SER A 55 -9.44 -3.98 -3.83
CA SER A 55 -8.89 -3.33 -2.65
C SER A 55 -9.84 -2.24 -2.16
N SER A 56 -10.14 -2.25 -0.87
CA SER A 56 -10.92 -1.20 -0.23
C SER A 56 -10.09 0.07 -0.08
N MET A 57 -10.74 1.23 -0.09
CA MET A 57 -10.09 2.53 -0.01
C MET A 57 -10.82 3.46 0.94
N LEU A 58 -10.05 4.12 1.80
CA LEU A 58 -10.54 5.13 2.74
C LEU A 58 -9.59 6.33 2.74
N ALA A 59 -10.05 7.50 2.33
CA ALA A 59 -9.28 8.75 2.39
C ALA A 59 -9.97 9.72 3.36
N ILE A 60 -9.40 9.89 4.55
CA ILE A 60 -9.95 10.72 5.62
C ILE A 60 -9.42 12.14 5.47
N ASN A 61 -10.24 13.15 5.79
CA ASN A 61 -9.88 14.57 5.72
C ASN A 61 -9.34 14.99 4.34
N SER A 62 -9.94 14.47 3.27
CA SER A 62 -9.59 14.86 1.91
C SER A 62 -10.17 16.24 1.61
N LEU A 63 -9.35 17.13 1.06
CA LEU A 63 -9.75 18.48 0.69
C LEU A 63 -10.16 18.52 -0.78
N PHE A 64 -11.44 18.76 -1.02
CA PHE A 64 -12.03 18.96 -2.33
C PHE A 64 -12.56 20.39 -2.45
N GLU A 65 -12.06 21.16 -3.40
CA GLU A 65 -12.52 22.52 -3.69
C GLU A 65 -13.45 22.49 -4.89
N TYR A 66 -14.62 23.12 -4.80
CA TYR A 66 -15.53 23.27 -5.94
C TYR A 66 -16.09 24.68 -5.99
N ARG A 67 -15.87 25.37 -7.12
CA ARG A 67 -16.29 26.76 -7.36
C ARG A 67 -15.92 27.73 -6.22
N GLY A 68 -14.73 27.56 -5.66
CA GLY A 68 -14.20 28.39 -4.57
C GLY A 68 -14.63 28.00 -3.16
N THR A 69 -15.47 26.96 -3.01
CA THR A 69 -15.83 26.40 -1.69
C THR A 69 -14.98 25.18 -1.39
N ALA A 70 -14.36 25.15 -0.21
CA ALA A 70 -13.59 24.01 0.28
C ALA A 70 -14.48 23.03 1.05
N TYR A 71 -14.37 21.74 0.73
CA TYR A 71 -15.04 20.63 1.40
C TYR A 71 -13.98 19.69 1.96
N THR A 72 -13.95 19.55 3.29
CA THR A 72 -13.17 18.51 3.97
C THR A 72 -14.07 17.30 4.17
N VAL A 73 -13.80 16.21 3.46
CA VAL A 73 -14.69 15.04 3.41
C VAL A 73 -13.91 13.72 3.50
N ASP A 74 -14.62 12.67 3.90
CA ASP A 74 -14.07 11.32 4.01
C ASP A 74 -14.56 10.46 2.84
N PHE A 75 -13.66 10.12 1.92
CA PHE A 75 -13.97 9.24 0.80
C PHE A 75 -13.90 7.77 1.21
N ARG A 76 -14.92 7.01 0.83
CA ARG A 76 -15.03 5.57 1.05
C ARG A 76 -15.37 4.86 -0.24
N GLY A 77 -14.77 3.71 -0.48
CA GLY A 77 -15.08 2.87 -1.63
C GLY A 77 -13.97 1.88 -1.91
N GLY A 78 -13.57 1.77 -3.17
CA GLY A 78 -12.52 0.85 -3.53
C GLY A 78 -12.03 0.99 -4.97
N ILE A 79 -11.00 0.21 -5.23
CA ILE A 79 -10.40 0.03 -6.54
C ILE A 79 -10.32 -1.47 -6.84
N LYS A 80 -10.53 -1.84 -8.09
CA LYS A 80 -10.35 -3.18 -8.62
C LYS A 80 -9.37 -3.09 -9.76
N GLN A 81 -8.28 -3.84 -9.65
CA GLN A 81 -7.20 -3.83 -10.64
C GLN A 81 -7.01 -5.21 -11.22
N ARG A 82 -6.77 -5.29 -12.53
CA ARG A 82 -6.36 -6.50 -13.22
C ARG A 82 -4.87 -6.44 -13.50
N VAL A 83 -4.17 -7.54 -13.22
CA VAL A 83 -2.74 -7.64 -13.42
C VAL A 83 -2.44 -7.95 -14.88
N ASP A 84 -1.61 -7.14 -15.52
CA ASP A 84 -1.10 -7.34 -16.87
C ASP A 84 0.43 -7.42 -16.87
N VAL A 85 0.99 -7.99 -17.93
CA VAL A 85 2.44 -8.07 -18.11
C VAL A 85 3.00 -6.66 -18.29
N ASN A 86 4.08 -6.32 -17.57
CA ASN A 86 4.88 -5.15 -17.94
C ASN A 86 5.91 -5.55 -19.00
N PRO A 87 5.79 -5.12 -20.27
CA PRO A 87 6.77 -5.45 -21.30
C PRO A 87 8.15 -4.84 -21.01
N ASP A 88 8.20 -3.74 -20.26
CA ASP A 88 9.43 -2.97 -20.00
C ASP A 88 10.30 -3.61 -18.91
N ASP A 89 9.69 -4.28 -17.91
CA ASP A 89 10.37 -5.01 -16.84
C ASP A 89 9.48 -6.16 -16.32
N PRO A 90 9.35 -7.25 -17.08
CA PRO A 90 8.39 -8.33 -16.80
C PRO A 90 8.76 -9.19 -15.59
N ILE A 91 9.98 -9.05 -15.06
CA ILE A 91 10.49 -9.86 -13.95
C ILE A 91 10.21 -9.16 -12.62
N ASN A 92 10.49 -7.85 -12.53
CA ASN A 92 10.40 -7.12 -11.27
C ASN A 92 9.16 -6.23 -11.19
N SER A 93 8.32 -6.21 -12.23
CA SER A 93 7.10 -5.40 -12.21
C SER A 93 5.96 -5.99 -13.04
N VAL A 94 4.75 -5.57 -12.70
CA VAL A 94 3.53 -5.82 -13.45
C VAL A 94 2.82 -4.50 -13.72
N ARG A 95 2.06 -4.46 -14.81
CA ARG A 95 1.12 -3.37 -15.06
C ARG A 95 -0.19 -3.68 -14.34
N LEU A 96 -0.83 -2.65 -13.82
CA LEU A 96 -2.13 -2.75 -13.18
C LEU A 96 -3.15 -1.99 -14.04
N ARG A 97 -4.11 -2.70 -14.62
CA ARG A 97 -5.27 -2.08 -15.29
C ARG A 97 -6.35 -1.84 -14.27
N THR A 98 -6.72 -0.60 -14.04
CA THR A 98 -7.92 -0.29 -13.25
C THR A 98 -9.15 -0.74 -14.03
N VAL A 99 -9.91 -1.69 -13.48
CA VAL A 99 -11.16 -2.21 -14.08
C VAL A 99 -12.40 -1.76 -13.30
N GLY A 100 -12.19 -1.11 -12.16
CA GLY A 100 -13.21 -0.40 -11.43
C GLY A 100 -12.57 0.51 -10.40
N PHE A 101 -12.97 1.77 -10.38
CA PHE A 101 -12.63 2.70 -9.31
C PHE A 101 -13.87 3.51 -8.99
N ARG A 102 -14.27 3.49 -7.72
CA ARG A 102 -15.36 4.31 -7.22
C ARG A 102 -15.15 4.58 -5.73
N VAL A 103 -15.12 5.86 -5.39
CA VAL A 103 -15.14 6.33 -4.01
C VAL A 103 -16.15 7.46 -3.88
N SER A 104 -16.87 7.50 -2.75
CA SER A 104 -17.85 8.54 -2.48
C SER A 104 -17.62 9.13 -1.10
N ALA A 105 -17.96 10.40 -0.95
CA ALA A 105 -17.92 11.12 0.31
C ALA A 105 -19.21 11.93 0.48
N GLU A 106 -19.71 11.98 1.71
CA GLU A 106 -20.85 12.83 2.07
C GLU A 106 -20.36 14.23 2.43
N ILE A 107 -21.07 15.25 1.95
CA ILE A 107 -20.77 16.64 2.28
C ILE A 107 -21.50 17.02 3.58
N PRO A 108 -20.83 17.65 4.56
CA PRO A 108 -21.52 18.20 5.73
C PRO A 108 -22.60 19.20 5.32
N GLY A 109 -23.84 18.98 5.77
CA GLY A 109 -25.01 19.78 5.36
C GLY A 109 -25.79 19.21 4.17
N GLY A 110 -25.36 18.07 3.63
CA GLY A 110 -26.07 17.30 2.60
C GLY A 110 -25.40 17.36 1.23
N GLY A 111 -25.70 16.37 0.39
CA GLY A 111 -25.05 16.17 -0.90
C GLY A 111 -23.86 15.22 -0.82
N SER A 112 -23.28 14.91 -1.97
CA SER A 112 -22.21 13.92 -2.09
C SER A 112 -21.18 14.32 -3.15
N ILE A 113 -19.96 13.80 -3.01
CA ILE A 113 -18.92 13.84 -4.03
C ILE A 113 -18.56 12.40 -4.35
N THR A 114 -18.73 12.00 -5.61
CA THR A 114 -18.33 10.67 -6.08
C THR A 114 -17.20 10.82 -7.09
N LEU A 115 -16.09 10.11 -6.87
CA LEU A 115 -15.02 9.96 -7.85
C LEU A 115 -15.14 8.58 -8.49
N GLU A 116 -15.16 8.51 -9.81
CA GLU A 116 -15.30 7.26 -10.54
C GLU A 116 -14.41 7.18 -11.78
N GLN A 117 -14.10 5.97 -12.19
CA GLN A 117 -13.31 5.72 -13.39
C GLN A 117 -14.05 6.21 -14.64
N ASN A 118 -13.37 6.98 -15.47
CA ASN A 118 -13.95 7.51 -16.72
C ASN A 118 -13.89 6.54 -17.88
N ASP A 119 -12.82 5.75 -17.95
CA ASP A 119 -12.55 4.90 -19.10
C ASP A 119 -11.76 3.66 -18.64
N VAL A 120 -12.28 2.49 -19.00
CA VAL A 120 -11.73 1.16 -18.67
C VAL A 120 -10.80 0.63 -19.77
N ASP A 121 -10.87 1.21 -20.98
CA ASP A 121 -10.14 0.75 -22.16
C ASP A 121 -8.82 1.52 -22.38
N VAL A 122 -8.47 2.42 -21.47
CA VAL A 122 -7.17 3.10 -21.47
C VAL A 122 -6.05 2.12 -21.15
N ASP A 123 -4.94 2.23 -21.88
CA ASP A 123 -3.72 1.44 -21.66
C ASP A 123 -3.29 1.52 -20.17
N PRO A 124 -3.05 0.39 -19.49
CA PRO A 124 -2.63 0.40 -18.10
C PRO A 124 -1.31 1.14 -17.91
N LYS A 125 -1.40 2.28 -17.23
CA LYS A 125 -0.25 3.11 -16.82
C LYS A 125 0.14 2.91 -15.36
N SER A 126 -0.69 2.23 -14.57
CA SER A 126 -0.36 1.89 -13.20
C SER A 126 0.63 0.74 -13.15
N ILE A 127 1.53 0.76 -12.17
CA ILE A 127 2.65 -0.18 -12.06
C ILE A 127 2.77 -0.63 -10.60
N LEU A 128 2.97 -1.94 -10.42
CA LEU A 128 3.45 -2.53 -9.17
C LEU A 128 4.87 -3.05 -9.42
N ARG A 129 5.84 -2.59 -8.64
CA ARG A 129 7.25 -2.91 -8.79
C ARG A 129 7.83 -3.47 -7.50
N ILE A 130 8.63 -4.52 -7.62
CA ILE A 130 9.48 -5.02 -6.53
C ILE A 130 10.68 -4.09 -6.37
N THR A 131 10.89 -3.56 -5.17
CA THR A 131 12.06 -2.74 -4.82
C THR A 131 13.09 -3.50 -3.98
N SER A 132 12.67 -4.53 -3.26
CA SER A 132 13.55 -5.47 -2.55
C SER A 132 12.96 -6.87 -2.57
N HIS A 133 13.80 -7.88 -2.82
CA HIS A 133 13.40 -9.28 -2.78
C HIS A 133 13.45 -9.88 -1.37
N PHE A 134 14.31 -9.36 -0.49
CA PHE A 134 14.47 -9.89 0.87
C PHE A 134 14.95 -8.81 1.88
N PRO A 135 14.09 -8.34 2.81
CA PRO A 135 12.65 -8.63 2.88
C PRO A 135 11.92 -8.07 1.64
N PRO A 136 10.79 -8.67 1.22
CA PRO A 136 9.98 -8.15 0.12
C PRO A 136 9.56 -6.70 0.36
N LYS A 137 9.80 -5.85 -0.63
CA LYS A 137 9.31 -4.48 -0.69
C LYS A 137 8.75 -4.17 -2.07
N PHE A 138 7.68 -3.39 -2.10
CA PHE A 138 7.01 -2.99 -3.33
C PHE A 138 6.74 -1.49 -3.36
N ASP A 139 6.78 -0.94 -4.56
CA ASP A 139 6.26 0.38 -4.86
C ASP A 139 5.08 0.22 -5.82
N GLU A 140 3.98 0.91 -5.52
CA GLU A 140 2.78 0.94 -6.34
C GLU A 140 2.52 2.38 -6.78
N HIS A 141 2.32 2.56 -8.08
CA HIS A 141 1.94 3.83 -8.70
C HIS A 141 0.66 3.62 -9.49
N ASP A 142 -0.39 4.31 -9.10
CA ASP A 142 -1.65 4.32 -9.84
C ASP A 142 -1.75 5.51 -10.75
N VAL A 143 -2.32 5.30 -11.94
CA VAL A 143 -2.68 6.34 -12.88
C VAL A 143 -4.11 6.05 -13.37
N ILE A 144 -5.07 6.80 -12.85
CA ILE A 144 -6.51 6.52 -13.01
C ILE A 144 -7.18 7.72 -13.70
N PRO A 145 -7.68 7.57 -14.93
CA PRO A 145 -8.60 8.54 -15.53
C PRO A 145 -9.89 8.59 -14.70
N VAL A 146 -10.24 9.77 -14.20
CA VAL A 146 -11.31 9.92 -13.19
C VAL A 146 -12.23 11.08 -13.51
N SER A 147 -13.52 10.93 -13.18
CA SER A 147 -14.49 12.02 -13.08
C SER A 147 -14.90 12.21 -11.64
N ALA A 148 -15.38 13.40 -11.36
CA ALA A 148 -16.06 13.73 -10.13
C ALA A 148 -17.52 14.10 -10.44
N THR A 149 -18.45 13.45 -9.76
CA THR A 149 -19.86 13.86 -9.72
C THR A 149 -20.10 14.57 -8.39
N VAL A 150 -20.50 15.83 -8.47
CA VAL A 150 -20.80 16.67 -7.30
C VAL A 150 -22.31 16.90 -7.22
N GLU A 151 -22.91 16.42 -6.13
CA GLU A 151 -24.32 16.57 -5.82
C GLU A 151 -24.47 17.52 -4.63
N LEU A 152 -25.23 18.61 -4.81
CA LEU A 152 -25.49 19.58 -3.75
C LEU A 152 -27.01 19.69 -3.51
N PRO A 153 -27.45 19.93 -2.26
CA PRO A 153 -28.87 20.07 -1.96
C PRO A 153 -29.55 21.15 -2.80
N GLY A 154 -30.66 20.79 -3.45
CA GLY A 154 -31.46 21.70 -4.27
C GLY A 154 -30.78 22.13 -5.60
N LYS A 155 -29.74 21.43 -6.04
CA LYS A 155 -29.06 21.65 -7.31
C LYS A 155 -28.97 20.35 -8.10
N ASP A 156 -28.93 20.47 -9.42
CA ASP A 156 -28.69 19.31 -10.29
C ASP A 156 -27.25 18.79 -10.10
N PRO A 157 -27.04 17.46 -10.16
CA PRO A 157 -25.70 16.86 -10.15
C PRO A 157 -24.82 17.41 -11.27
N VAL A 158 -23.56 17.70 -10.94
CA VAL A 158 -22.58 18.19 -11.92
C VAL A 158 -21.47 17.16 -12.09
N VAL A 159 -21.31 16.67 -13.31
CA VAL A 159 -20.21 15.77 -13.70
C VAL A 159 -19.03 16.61 -14.20
N LEU A 160 -17.86 16.34 -13.65
CA LEU A 160 -16.60 16.99 -13.95
C LEU A 160 -15.58 15.93 -14.38
N ASN A 161 -14.81 16.22 -15.42
CA ASN A 161 -13.72 15.34 -15.85
C ASN A 161 -12.40 15.83 -15.29
N GLY A 162 -11.57 14.89 -14.81
CA GLY A 162 -10.18 15.18 -14.50
C GLY A 162 -9.46 15.66 -15.75
N ILE A 163 -8.77 16.81 -15.64
CA ILE A 163 -7.93 17.34 -16.73
C ILE A 163 -6.72 16.41 -16.92
N GLU A 164 -6.22 15.86 -15.81
CA GLU A 164 -5.16 14.86 -15.75
C GLU A 164 -5.68 13.61 -15.03
N PRO A 165 -5.01 12.45 -15.16
CA PRO A 165 -5.37 11.29 -14.35
C PRO A 165 -5.03 11.51 -12.87
N LEU A 166 -5.84 10.94 -11.99
CA LEU A 166 -5.51 10.76 -10.57
C LEU A 166 -4.26 9.90 -10.46
N ARG A 167 -3.26 10.40 -9.72
CA ARG A 167 -2.02 9.68 -9.47
C ARG A 167 -1.82 9.46 -7.99
N LEU A 168 -1.74 8.19 -7.60
CA LEU A 168 -1.53 7.78 -6.23
C LEU A 168 -0.26 6.95 -6.14
N SER A 169 0.55 7.17 -5.12
CA SER A 169 1.76 6.40 -4.91
C SER A 169 1.86 5.87 -3.48
N ALA A 170 2.36 4.64 -3.37
CA ALA A 170 2.77 4.05 -2.11
C ALA A 170 4.13 3.38 -2.31
N THR A 171 5.10 3.77 -1.49
CA THR A 171 6.49 3.27 -1.58
C THR A 171 6.82 2.39 -0.38
N GLY A 172 7.58 1.33 -0.59
CA GLY A 172 8.09 0.49 0.49
C GLY A 172 7.03 -0.38 1.17
N LEU A 173 5.95 -0.70 0.46
CA LEU A 173 4.91 -1.66 0.87
C LEU A 173 5.59 -2.98 1.27
N SER A 174 5.17 -3.58 2.38
CA SER A 174 5.71 -4.87 2.84
C SER A 174 5.06 -6.07 2.15
N GLN A 175 3.91 -5.88 1.53
CA GLN A 175 3.13 -6.91 0.85
C GLN A 175 2.16 -6.29 -0.16
N TYR A 176 1.75 -7.11 -1.14
CA TYR A 176 0.66 -6.79 -2.06
C TYR A 176 -0.35 -7.97 -2.07
N PRO A 177 -1.67 -7.72 -2.05
CA PRO A 177 -2.33 -6.41 -1.94
C PRO A 177 -1.99 -5.71 -0.61
N ALA A 178 -2.00 -4.37 -0.64
CA ALA A 178 -1.76 -3.54 0.53
C ALA A 178 -2.74 -3.87 1.68
N ARG A 179 -2.30 -3.69 2.93
CA ARG A 179 -3.11 -3.95 4.13
C ARG A 179 -3.02 -2.79 5.12
N GLY A 180 -3.73 -1.73 4.81
CA GLY A 180 -3.78 -0.50 5.60
C GLY A 180 -2.67 0.48 5.24
N ASP A 181 -1.89 0.20 4.20
CA ASP A 181 -0.83 1.08 3.72
C ASP A 181 -1.40 2.37 3.13
N ARG A 182 -0.62 3.45 3.22
CA ARG A 182 -1.02 4.79 2.78
C ARG A 182 -0.55 5.05 1.36
N TYR A 183 -1.46 5.59 0.58
CA TYR A 183 -1.29 6.07 -0.79
C TYR A 183 -1.45 7.58 -0.77
N LEU A 184 -0.46 8.28 -1.29
CA LEU A 184 -0.43 9.73 -1.34
C LEU A 184 -0.83 10.22 -2.71
N LEU A 185 -1.53 11.34 -2.74
CA LEU A 185 -1.79 12.07 -3.97
C LEU A 185 -0.50 12.75 -4.45
N ASP A 186 -0.03 12.38 -5.64
CA ASP A 186 1.24 12.90 -6.17
C ASP A 186 1.19 14.41 -6.43
N ARG A 187 0.01 14.92 -6.79
CA ARG A 187 -0.24 16.34 -7.12
C ARG A 187 -1.72 16.67 -7.05
N VAL A 188 -2.02 17.95 -6.87
CA VAL A 188 -3.40 18.47 -6.96
C VAL A 188 -4.00 18.05 -8.31
N LEU A 189 -5.22 17.52 -8.25
CA LEU A 189 -5.95 17.09 -9.42
C LEU A 189 -7.04 18.12 -9.74
N ASP A 190 -6.90 18.76 -10.90
CA ASP A 190 -7.89 19.70 -11.43
C ASP A 190 -9.00 18.96 -12.19
N PHE A 191 -10.23 19.43 -12.03
CA PHE A 191 -11.40 18.96 -12.78
C PHE A 191 -12.07 20.11 -13.53
N ALA A 192 -12.54 19.79 -14.73
CA ALA A 192 -13.24 20.72 -15.62
C ALA A 192 -14.58 20.15 -16.07
N THR A 193 -15.48 21.02 -16.49
CA THR A 193 -16.73 20.59 -17.12
C THR A 193 -16.50 20.21 -18.59
N LEU A 194 -17.41 19.41 -19.15
CA LEU A 194 -17.34 18.99 -20.56
C LEU A 194 -17.39 20.16 -21.55
N ASP A 195 -18.11 21.24 -21.23
CA ASP A 195 -18.19 22.45 -22.05
C ASP A 195 -16.90 23.29 -22.02
N ARG A 196 -16.09 23.17 -20.97
CA ARG A 196 -14.88 23.98 -20.75
C ARG A 196 -13.72 23.15 -20.18
N PRO A 197 -13.19 22.17 -20.94
CA PRO A 197 -12.24 21.18 -20.45
C PRO A 197 -10.87 21.74 -20.01
N GLY A 198 -10.52 22.97 -20.42
CA GLY A 198 -9.25 23.61 -20.05
C GLY A 198 -9.33 24.54 -18.83
N THR A 199 -10.51 24.74 -18.24
CA THR A 199 -10.71 25.66 -17.14
C THR A 199 -11.11 24.91 -15.88
N PRO A 200 -10.23 24.83 -14.86
CA PRO A 200 -10.55 24.10 -13.64
C PRO A 200 -11.70 24.78 -12.88
N VAL A 201 -12.70 23.99 -12.51
CA VAL A 201 -13.84 24.42 -11.67
C VAL A 201 -13.91 23.68 -10.33
N ALA A 202 -13.20 22.56 -10.21
CA ALA A 202 -12.96 21.86 -8.96
C ALA A 202 -11.51 21.38 -8.87
N ARG A 203 -11.06 21.10 -7.64
CA ARG A 203 -9.73 20.59 -7.33
C ARG A 203 -9.80 19.57 -6.21
N LEU A 204 -9.14 18.43 -6.40
CA LEU A 204 -8.80 17.54 -5.30
C LEU A 204 -7.38 17.87 -4.84
N VAL A 205 -7.30 18.54 -3.69
CA VAL A 205 -6.05 19.10 -3.17
C VAL A 205 -5.30 18.08 -2.33
N THR A 206 -6.01 17.33 -1.49
CA THR A 206 -5.46 16.23 -0.70
C THR A 206 -6.33 14.99 -0.83
N PHE A 207 -5.70 13.83 -0.94
CA PHE A 207 -6.38 12.53 -1.03
C PHE A 207 -5.46 11.44 -0.47
N ASP A 208 -5.23 11.49 0.84
CA ASP A 208 -4.38 10.53 1.52
C ASP A 208 -5.19 9.29 1.86
N SER A 209 -5.12 8.29 0.99
CA SER A 209 -5.95 7.09 1.09
C SER A 209 -5.21 5.95 1.77
N LYS A 210 -5.92 5.22 2.64
CA LYS A 210 -5.50 3.90 3.12
C LYS A 210 -6.13 2.83 2.26
N ARG A 211 -5.35 1.82 1.86
CA ARG A 211 -5.82 0.70 1.04
C ARG A 211 -5.74 -0.64 1.75
N GLY A 212 -6.80 -1.42 1.63
CA GLY A 212 -6.94 -2.73 2.26
C GLY A 212 -7.08 -2.66 3.78
N GLY A 213 -7.72 -3.68 4.38
CA GLY A 213 -7.84 -3.79 5.84
C GLY A 213 -8.72 -2.74 6.51
N LEU A 214 -9.90 -2.47 5.94
CA LEU A 214 -10.96 -1.68 6.58
C LEU A 214 -11.79 -2.52 7.53
#